data_AF-A0A2W5KZ63-F1
#
_entry.id   AF-A0A2W5KZ63-F1
#
_cell.length_a   1.000
_cell.length_b   1.000
_cell.length_c   1.000
_cell.angle_alpha   90.00
_cell.angle_beta   90.00
_cell.angle_gamma   90.00
#
_symmetry.space_group_name_H-M   'P 1'
#
loop_
_entity.id
_entity.type
_entity.pdbx_description
1 polymer ?
#
loop_
_entity_poly.entity_id
_entity_poly.type
_entity_poly.pdbx_seq_one_letter_code
_entity_poly.pdbx_strand_id
1 'polypeptide(L)'
;AAKRLTALEALDADGRITAHGKALATLPLAPRIAHMLVRAGERGLARTAAEIAVLLGERGLGGQDTDLTLRFQRWRREGGKRAEAGRGLAKRWARLVDSRSSAEGGLHDVGLCLALAFPDRVAKRRSADGADWASVGGRGFRLDPLSPLASETWLAVGEVQGSAAGARILSAAPIGEAEVIALFGERIAEHRTVKFRPANGGIEALRERRLGAVRLSSGSDDRPDPDAVAAALLDGVRQGGLALLPWSEAAQSLRMRADFAGIEALSDAALIDTLDEWLPPLLAGKRRLSDIDRSQLSGVLETLIGWDGKQQLDRLAPPDFRSPAGSTHAIDYAAEGGPRVELRVQALFGLSQHPTVGNQRIPLVLSLTSPAGRPIQTTRDLPGFWAGNWRDVAKEMRGRYPRHPWPDDPASANATLRTKNADARRNS
;
A
#
# COMPACT_ATOMS: atom_id res chain seq x y z
N ALA A 1 14.41 -15.67 -27.97
CA ALA A 1 14.32 -15.16 -29.36
C ALA A 1 12.89 -14.82 -29.77
N ALA A 2 11.91 -15.72 -29.57
CA ALA A 2 10.51 -15.55 -29.96
C ALA A 2 9.87 -14.20 -29.53
N LYS A 3 9.90 -13.84 -28.23
CA LYS A 3 9.37 -12.55 -27.72
C LYS A 3 9.88 -11.33 -28.50
N ARG A 4 11.15 -11.34 -28.92
CA ARG A 4 11.74 -10.26 -29.71
C ARG A 4 11.20 -10.24 -31.14
N LEU A 5 11.07 -11.41 -31.76
CA LEU A 5 10.53 -11.50 -33.12
C LEU A 5 9.05 -11.11 -33.17
N THR A 6 8.25 -11.47 -32.15
CA THR A 6 6.88 -10.97 -31.99
C THR A 6 6.84 -9.45 -31.83
N ALA A 7 7.73 -8.87 -31.00
CA ALA A 7 7.81 -7.41 -30.83
C ALA A 7 8.23 -6.65 -32.11
N LEU A 8 8.88 -7.35 -33.05
CA LEU A 8 9.25 -6.88 -34.39
C LEU A 8 8.24 -7.32 -35.45
N GLU A 9 7.06 -7.81 -35.06
CA GLU A 9 5.96 -8.22 -35.95
C GLU A 9 6.34 -9.35 -36.93
N ALA A 10 7.46 -10.04 -36.68
CA ALA A 10 7.94 -11.14 -37.52
C ALA A 10 7.22 -12.46 -37.21
N LEU A 11 6.68 -12.59 -36.01
CA LEU A 11 5.84 -13.70 -35.57
C LEU A 11 4.47 -13.19 -35.10
N ASP A 12 3.43 -13.96 -35.35
CA ASP A 12 2.07 -13.71 -34.82
C ASP A 12 1.91 -14.22 -33.36
N ALA A 13 0.68 -14.16 -32.84
CA ALA A 13 0.34 -14.59 -31.49
C ALA A 13 0.53 -16.11 -31.28
N ASP A 14 0.38 -16.91 -32.33
CA ASP A 14 0.59 -18.37 -32.31
C ASP A 14 2.08 -18.74 -32.52
N GLY A 15 2.94 -17.75 -32.73
CA GLY A 15 4.38 -17.94 -32.99
C GLY A 15 4.71 -18.34 -34.43
N ARG A 16 3.78 -18.18 -35.38
CA ARG A 16 4.02 -18.45 -36.81
C ARG A 16 4.62 -17.23 -37.51
N ILE A 17 5.40 -17.46 -38.57
CA ILE A 17 6.03 -16.40 -39.35
C ILE A 17 4.98 -15.58 -40.13
N THR A 18 5.01 -14.26 -39.96
CA THR A 18 4.10 -13.33 -40.66
C THR A 18 4.60 -13.00 -42.07
N ALA A 19 3.77 -12.35 -42.88
CA ALA A 19 4.21 -11.78 -44.16
C ALA A 19 5.37 -10.80 -43.97
N HIS A 20 5.31 -10.00 -42.90
CA HIS A 20 6.41 -9.11 -42.50
C HIS A 20 7.67 -9.91 -42.15
N GLY A 21 7.56 -10.96 -41.32
CA GLY A 21 8.67 -11.82 -40.96
C GLY A 21 9.35 -12.49 -42.15
N LYS A 22 8.57 -12.90 -43.15
CA LYS A 22 9.10 -13.42 -44.43
C LYS A 22 9.88 -12.34 -45.17
N ALA A 23 9.38 -11.10 -45.24
CA ALA A 23 10.09 -9.98 -45.84
C ALA A 23 11.39 -9.64 -45.09
N LEU A 24 11.42 -9.77 -43.76
CA LEU A 24 12.66 -9.56 -43.01
C LEU A 24 13.72 -10.63 -43.33
N ALA A 25 13.29 -11.88 -43.52
CA ALA A 25 14.17 -13.01 -43.78
C ALA A 25 14.87 -12.97 -45.15
N THR A 26 14.38 -12.16 -46.10
CA THR A 26 15.04 -11.97 -47.41
C THR A 26 16.20 -10.97 -47.36
N LEU A 27 16.30 -10.18 -46.28
CA LEU A 27 17.35 -9.17 -46.12
C LEU A 27 18.60 -9.79 -45.46
N PRO A 28 19.83 -9.48 -45.94
CA PRO A 28 21.08 -10.02 -45.38
C PRO A 28 21.50 -9.25 -44.12
N LEU A 29 20.58 -9.10 -43.17
CA LEU A 29 20.70 -8.21 -42.01
C LEU A 29 20.12 -8.86 -40.75
N ALA A 30 20.57 -8.40 -39.59
CA ALA A 30 19.97 -8.82 -38.33
C ALA A 30 18.47 -8.42 -38.29
N PRO A 31 17.57 -9.23 -37.69
CA PRO A 31 16.12 -8.99 -37.76
C PRO A 31 15.66 -7.60 -37.33
N ARG A 32 16.33 -6.97 -36.36
CA ARG A 32 16.02 -5.59 -35.92
C ARG A 32 16.33 -4.55 -36.99
N ILE A 33 17.45 -4.72 -37.68
CA ILE A 33 17.90 -3.80 -38.73
C ILE A 33 17.04 -4.01 -39.98
N ALA A 34 16.74 -5.26 -40.32
CA ALA A 34 15.77 -5.60 -41.37
C ALA A 34 14.39 -4.98 -41.08
N HIS A 35 13.87 -5.15 -39.86
CA HIS A 35 12.60 -4.57 -39.43
C HIS A 35 12.59 -3.04 -39.58
N MET A 36 13.63 -2.39 -39.08
CA MET A 36 13.80 -0.94 -39.23
C MET A 36 13.78 -0.51 -40.69
N LEU A 37 14.54 -1.15 -41.57
CA LEU A 37 14.59 -0.79 -43.00
C LEU A 37 13.22 -0.88 -43.66
N VAL A 38 12.50 -1.98 -43.45
CA VAL A 38 11.17 -2.18 -44.05
C VAL A 38 10.18 -1.15 -43.52
N ARG A 39 10.04 -1.02 -42.19
CA ARG A 39 9.07 -0.10 -41.57
C ARG A 39 9.38 1.37 -41.82
N ALA A 40 10.67 1.72 -41.91
CA ALA A 40 11.09 3.07 -42.29
C ALA A 40 10.88 3.35 -43.78
N GLY A 41 11.08 2.36 -44.66
CA GLY A 41 10.79 2.48 -46.10
C GLY A 41 9.31 2.76 -46.38
N GLU A 42 8.41 2.10 -45.68
CA GLU A 42 6.96 2.38 -45.69
C GLU A 42 6.62 3.84 -45.29
N ARG A 43 7.54 4.51 -44.60
CA ARG A 43 7.44 5.91 -44.13
C ARG A 43 8.26 6.90 -44.98
N GLY A 44 8.86 6.45 -46.07
CA GLY A 44 9.71 7.30 -46.92
C GLY A 44 11.10 7.58 -46.32
N LEU A 45 11.52 6.81 -45.31
CA LEU A 45 12.78 6.97 -44.57
C LEU A 45 13.81 5.88 -44.90
N ALA A 46 13.65 5.13 -46.00
CA ALA A 46 14.52 4.01 -46.37
C ALA A 46 16.02 4.39 -46.39
N ARG A 47 16.35 5.55 -46.97
CA ARG A 47 17.73 6.05 -47.03
C ARG A 47 18.29 6.33 -45.64
N THR A 48 17.54 7.06 -44.80
CA THR A 48 17.97 7.38 -43.44
C THR A 48 18.17 6.11 -42.62
N ALA A 49 17.21 5.17 -42.67
CA ALA A 49 17.33 3.89 -41.97
C ALA A 49 18.55 3.07 -42.42
N ALA A 50 18.88 3.06 -43.72
CA ALA A 50 20.06 2.38 -44.22
C ALA A 50 21.37 3.03 -43.78
N GLU A 51 21.42 4.36 -43.74
CA GLU A 51 22.55 5.11 -43.20
C GLU A 51 22.71 4.86 -41.69
N ILE A 52 21.62 4.83 -40.92
CA ILE A 52 21.63 4.46 -39.49
C ILE A 52 22.08 3.02 -39.27
N ALA A 53 21.64 2.08 -40.10
CA ALA A 53 22.08 0.69 -40.05
C ALA A 53 23.61 0.57 -40.20
N VAL A 54 24.21 1.35 -41.11
CA VAL A 54 25.67 1.39 -41.28
C VAL A 54 26.36 1.97 -40.05
N LEU A 55 25.86 3.09 -39.51
CA LEU A 55 26.46 3.73 -38.32
C LEU A 55 26.41 2.86 -37.06
N LEU A 56 25.39 2.01 -36.95
CA LEU A 56 25.26 1.04 -35.86
C LEU A 56 26.26 -0.12 -35.98
N GLY A 57 26.61 -0.53 -37.20
CA GLY A 57 27.57 -1.61 -37.45
C GLY A 57 29.03 -1.14 -37.45
N GLU A 58 29.28 0.09 -37.93
CA GLU A 58 30.62 0.63 -38.14
C GLU A 58 30.95 1.71 -37.10
N ARG A 59 31.58 1.29 -36.00
CA ARG A 59 32.10 2.24 -35.00
C ARG A 59 33.11 3.21 -35.65
N GLY A 60 33.06 4.47 -35.22
CA GLY A 60 33.95 5.53 -35.67
C GLY A 60 33.51 6.32 -36.90
N LEU A 61 32.56 5.84 -37.71
CA LEU A 61 31.95 6.68 -38.75
C LEU A 61 31.18 7.84 -38.11
N GLY A 62 31.45 9.08 -38.55
CA GLY A 62 30.87 10.29 -37.96
C GLY A 62 31.39 10.64 -36.56
N GLY A 63 32.43 9.96 -36.07
CA GLY A 63 33.00 10.13 -34.73
C GLY A 63 32.48 9.13 -33.69
N GLN A 64 32.74 9.42 -32.41
CA GLN A 64 32.42 8.56 -31.25
C GLN A 64 31.36 9.18 -30.32
N ASP A 65 30.62 10.16 -30.83
CA ASP A 65 29.59 10.86 -30.06
C ASP A 65 28.45 9.90 -29.65
N THR A 66 27.93 10.07 -28.44
CA THR A 66 26.76 9.30 -27.99
C THR A 66 25.52 9.70 -28.79
N ASP A 67 25.44 10.94 -29.25
CA ASP A 67 24.36 11.40 -30.13
C ASP A 67 24.57 10.91 -31.57
N LEU A 68 23.76 9.92 -31.95
CA LEU A 68 23.78 9.34 -33.27
C LEU A 68 23.34 10.34 -34.35
N THR A 69 22.55 11.36 -34.00
CA THR A 69 22.15 12.44 -34.90
C THR A 69 23.36 13.27 -35.32
N LEU A 70 24.22 13.62 -34.35
CA LEU A 70 25.47 14.34 -34.64
C LEU A 70 26.42 13.48 -35.47
N ARG A 71 26.57 12.19 -35.13
CA ARG A 71 27.38 11.26 -35.92
C ARG A 71 26.87 11.15 -37.36
N PHE A 72 25.56 11.03 -37.53
CA PHE A 72 24.91 10.96 -38.82
C PHE A 72 25.16 12.21 -39.68
N GLN A 73 24.96 13.40 -39.11
CA GLN A 73 25.22 14.66 -39.81
C GLN A 73 26.70 14.84 -40.19
N ARG A 74 27.63 14.50 -39.27
CA ARG A 74 29.07 14.54 -39.52
C ARG A 74 29.46 13.57 -40.63
N TRP A 75 29.01 12.32 -40.55
CA TRP A 75 29.34 11.29 -41.53
C TRP A 75 28.87 11.64 -42.95
N ARG A 76 27.72 12.31 -43.09
CA ARG A 76 27.25 12.78 -44.41
C ARG A 76 28.19 13.78 -45.08
N ARG A 77 28.98 14.53 -44.29
CA ARG A 77 29.96 15.51 -44.76
C ARG A 77 31.39 14.96 -44.77
N GLU A 78 31.60 13.81 -44.15
CA GLU A 78 32.90 13.15 -44.02
C GLU A 78 33.39 12.62 -45.38
N GLY A 79 34.61 13.02 -45.77
CA GLY A 79 35.30 12.49 -46.94
C GLY A 79 36.09 11.22 -46.65
N GLY A 80 36.58 10.58 -47.72
CA GLY A 80 37.52 9.46 -47.62
C GLY A 80 36.90 8.09 -47.86
N LYS A 81 37.79 7.12 -48.16
CA LYS A 81 37.41 5.79 -48.67
C LYS A 81 36.43 5.05 -47.76
N ARG A 82 36.64 5.09 -46.44
CA ARG A 82 35.76 4.41 -45.46
C ARG A 82 34.37 5.02 -45.41
N ALA A 83 34.28 6.35 -45.38
CA ALA A 83 33.00 7.06 -45.35
C ALA A 83 32.20 6.85 -46.65
N GLU A 84 32.87 6.90 -47.81
CA GLU A 84 32.28 6.64 -49.12
C GLU A 84 31.81 5.19 -49.28
N ALA A 85 32.63 4.23 -48.85
CA ALA A 85 32.26 2.81 -48.86
C ALA A 85 31.00 2.55 -48.02
N GLY A 86 30.91 3.14 -46.83
CA GLY A 86 29.73 3.07 -45.99
C GLY A 86 28.48 3.68 -46.64
N ARG A 87 28.61 4.85 -47.30
CA ARG A 87 27.49 5.47 -48.04
C ARG A 87 27.05 4.60 -49.22
N GLY A 88 28.00 3.98 -49.91
CA GLY A 88 27.73 2.99 -50.95
C GLY A 88 26.96 1.78 -50.43
N LEU A 89 27.32 1.27 -49.25
CA LEU A 89 26.61 0.18 -48.57
C LEU A 89 25.17 0.59 -48.19
N ALA A 90 24.99 1.76 -47.57
CA ALA A 90 23.67 2.29 -47.22
C ALA A 90 22.78 2.44 -48.47
N LYS A 91 23.34 2.95 -49.59
CA LYS A 91 22.60 3.06 -50.86
C LYS A 91 22.15 1.69 -51.40
N ARG A 92 22.94 0.64 -51.23
CA ARG A 92 22.55 -0.73 -51.62
C ARG A 92 21.42 -1.25 -50.73
N TRP A 93 21.54 -1.10 -49.41
CA TRP A 93 20.51 -1.55 -48.48
C TRP A 93 19.18 -0.81 -48.64
N ALA A 94 19.20 0.49 -48.90
CA ALA A 94 17.99 1.27 -49.16
C ALA A 94 17.22 0.80 -50.41
N ARG A 95 17.90 0.18 -51.39
CA ARG A 95 17.26 -0.39 -52.59
C ARG A 95 16.66 -1.78 -52.38
N LEU A 96 16.92 -2.43 -51.24
CA LEU A 96 16.39 -3.76 -50.95
C LEU A 96 14.95 -3.71 -50.43
N VAL A 97 14.45 -2.54 -50.07
CA VAL A 97 13.11 -2.34 -49.51
C VAL A 97 12.29 -1.44 -50.42
N ASP A 98 10.99 -1.70 -50.48
CA ASP A 98 10.07 -0.79 -51.13
C ASP A 98 9.98 0.50 -50.32
N SER A 99 10.07 1.64 -51.00
CA SER A 99 10.06 2.95 -50.36
C SER A 99 8.96 3.78 -50.97
N ARG A 100 8.08 4.32 -50.13
CA ARG A 100 7.23 5.43 -50.55
C ARG A 100 8.10 6.63 -50.95
N SER A 101 7.52 7.56 -51.71
CA SER A 101 8.18 8.82 -52.06
C SER A 101 8.82 9.43 -50.82
N SER A 102 10.09 9.85 -50.95
CA SER A 102 10.88 10.36 -49.84
C SER A 102 10.11 11.42 -49.07
N ALA A 103 9.90 11.20 -47.78
CA ALA A 103 9.50 12.30 -46.90
C ALA A 103 10.67 13.28 -46.82
N GLU A 104 10.40 14.58 -46.86
CA GLU A 104 11.42 15.59 -46.58
C GLU A 104 11.80 15.55 -45.10
N GLY A 105 13.10 15.70 -44.82
CA GLY A 105 13.75 15.27 -43.57
C GLY A 105 13.13 15.86 -42.31
N GLY A 106 12.67 14.97 -41.42
CA GLY A 106 12.14 15.29 -40.11
C GLY A 106 13.24 15.47 -39.06
N LEU A 107 12.94 16.28 -38.05
CA LEU A 107 13.86 16.60 -36.95
C LEU A 107 14.35 15.35 -36.20
N HIS A 108 13.51 14.31 -36.09
CA HIS A 108 13.77 13.09 -35.32
C HIS A 108 13.89 11.82 -36.18
N ASP A 109 14.17 11.91 -37.48
CA ASP A 109 14.22 10.74 -38.37
C ASP A 109 15.19 9.65 -37.87
N VAL A 110 16.32 10.08 -37.28
CA VAL A 110 17.31 9.18 -36.68
C VAL A 110 16.72 8.44 -35.48
N GLY A 111 16.06 9.16 -34.57
CA GLY A 111 15.38 8.59 -33.41
C GLY A 111 14.26 7.63 -33.80
N LEU A 112 13.46 8.00 -34.81
CA LEU A 112 12.38 7.17 -35.35
C LEU A 112 12.93 5.86 -35.91
N CYS A 113 14.01 5.90 -36.71
CA CYS A 113 14.67 4.70 -37.21
C CYS A 113 15.19 3.82 -36.06
N LEU A 114 15.87 4.41 -35.08
CA LEU A 114 16.35 3.67 -33.91
C LEU A 114 15.21 3.03 -33.11
N ALA A 115 14.09 3.73 -32.94
CA ALA A 115 12.93 3.21 -32.21
C ALA A 115 12.32 1.99 -32.92
N LEU A 116 12.30 1.98 -34.25
CA LEU A 116 11.87 0.80 -35.03
C LEU A 116 12.84 -0.38 -34.84
N ALA A 117 14.16 -0.14 -34.84
CA ALA A 117 15.14 -1.21 -34.62
C ALA A 117 15.09 -1.76 -33.18
N PHE A 118 14.91 -0.87 -32.20
CA PHE A 118 15.01 -1.16 -30.78
C PHE A 118 13.80 -0.64 -29.99
N PRO A 119 12.59 -1.16 -30.25
CA PRO A 119 11.37 -0.69 -29.58
C PRO A 119 11.42 -0.86 -28.06
N ASP A 120 12.09 -1.91 -27.58
CA ASP A 120 12.34 -2.15 -26.15
C ASP A 120 13.32 -1.15 -25.50
N ARG A 121 14.04 -0.36 -26.30
CA ARG A 121 15.05 0.60 -25.84
C ARG A 121 14.66 2.05 -26.05
N VAL A 122 13.43 2.31 -26.49
CA VAL A 122 12.84 3.65 -26.37
C VAL A 122 12.76 3.98 -24.88
N ALA A 123 13.30 5.12 -24.47
CA ALA A 123 13.51 5.45 -23.08
C ALA A 123 13.05 6.86 -22.75
N LYS A 124 12.46 7.02 -21.56
CA LYS A 124 12.01 8.31 -21.00
C LYS A 124 12.94 8.72 -19.87
N ARG A 125 13.30 10.00 -19.84
CA ARG A 125 14.10 10.59 -18.75
C ARG A 125 13.37 10.46 -17.41
N ARG A 126 14.12 10.14 -16.36
CA ARG A 126 13.59 9.90 -15.01
C ARG A 126 14.17 10.85 -13.96
N SER A 127 15.45 11.21 -14.08
CA SER A 127 16.07 12.22 -13.20
C SER A 127 16.08 13.60 -13.85
N ALA A 128 16.08 14.66 -13.02
CA ALA A 128 16.06 16.05 -13.50
C ALA A 128 17.36 16.46 -14.21
N ASP A 129 18.48 15.86 -13.83
CA ASP A 129 19.80 16.09 -14.43
C ASP A 129 20.03 15.31 -15.74
N GLY A 130 19.08 14.46 -16.16
CA GLY A 130 19.21 13.65 -17.37
C GLY A 130 20.16 12.46 -17.25
N ALA A 131 20.61 12.10 -16.05
CA ALA A 131 21.46 10.93 -15.83
C ALA A 131 20.70 9.60 -16.00
N ASP A 132 19.48 9.52 -15.50
CA ASP A 132 18.71 8.28 -15.38
C ASP A 132 17.56 8.20 -16.39
N TRP A 133 17.47 7.04 -17.06
CA TRP A 133 16.50 6.77 -18.10
C TRP A 133 15.82 5.42 -17.89
N ALA A 134 14.50 5.39 -18.09
CA ALA A 134 13.71 4.16 -18.03
C ALA A 134 13.32 3.72 -19.45
N SER A 135 13.67 2.50 -19.84
CA SER A 135 13.30 1.94 -21.15
C SER A 135 11.97 1.20 -21.14
N VAL A 136 11.29 1.19 -22.28
CA VAL A 136 10.04 0.45 -22.51
C VAL A 136 10.19 -1.04 -22.15
N GLY A 137 11.36 -1.62 -22.41
CA GLY A 137 11.70 -3.00 -22.06
C GLY A 137 12.00 -3.24 -20.57
N GLY A 138 11.88 -2.24 -19.71
CA GLY A 138 12.06 -2.35 -18.25
C GLY A 138 13.48 -2.23 -17.74
N ARG A 139 14.47 -2.03 -18.63
CA ARG A 139 15.86 -1.78 -18.23
C ARG A 139 16.06 -0.30 -17.87
N GLY A 140 16.92 -0.05 -16.87
CA GLY A 140 17.41 1.29 -16.56
C GLY A 140 18.69 1.59 -17.32
N PHE A 141 18.78 2.77 -17.93
CA PHE A 141 19.96 3.26 -18.64
C PHE A 141 20.53 4.51 -17.98
N ARG A 142 21.83 4.73 -18.17
CA ARG A 142 22.56 5.91 -17.71
C ARG A 142 23.18 6.69 -18.86
N LEU A 143 23.05 8.00 -18.81
CA LEU A 143 23.67 8.95 -19.72
C LEU A 143 24.61 9.87 -18.92
N ASP A 144 25.66 10.37 -19.56
CA ASP A 144 26.45 11.47 -19.00
C ASP A 144 25.56 12.74 -18.92
N PRO A 145 25.37 13.35 -17.74
CA PRO A 145 24.60 14.58 -17.59
C PRO A 145 25.12 15.75 -18.43
N LEU A 146 26.40 15.72 -18.84
CA LEU A 146 26.99 16.72 -19.73
C LEU A 146 26.68 16.47 -21.22
N SER A 147 26.06 15.34 -21.56
CA SER A 147 25.63 15.06 -22.93
C SER A 147 24.50 16.03 -23.34
N PRO A 148 24.50 16.55 -24.58
CA PRO A 148 23.38 17.34 -25.10
C PRO A 148 22.03 16.62 -24.99
N LEU A 149 22.05 15.28 -25.13
CA LEU A 149 20.87 14.43 -25.01
C LEU A 149 20.26 14.40 -23.59
N ALA A 150 20.97 14.85 -22.56
CA ALA A 150 20.45 14.89 -21.19
C ALA A 150 19.23 15.84 -21.05
N SER A 151 19.15 16.85 -21.92
CA SER A 151 18.05 17.81 -21.98
C SER A 151 16.77 17.27 -22.64
N GLU A 152 16.87 16.14 -23.35
CA GLU A 152 15.74 15.50 -24.02
C GLU A 152 14.79 14.80 -23.05
N THR A 153 13.53 14.65 -23.44
CA THR A 153 12.55 13.89 -22.63
C THR A 153 12.54 12.41 -23.01
N TRP A 154 12.77 12.12 -24.28
CA TRP A 154 12.69 10.79 -24.87
C TRP A 154 13.89 10.53 -25.77
N LEU A 155 14.42 9.31 -25.69
CA LEU A 155 15.52 8.84 -26.52
C LEU A 155 15.17 7.49 -27.12
N ALA A 156 15.54 7.30 -28.39
CA ALA A 156 15.67 5.97 -28.97
C ALA A 156 17.12 5.51 -28.81
N VAL A 157 17.35 4.44 -28.05
CA VAL A 157 18.70 3.98 -27.70
C VAL A 157 19.14 2.83 -28.61
N GLY A 158 20.22 3.06 -29.37
CA GLY A 158 20.81 2.09 -30.28
C GLY A 158 21.75 1.11 -29.59
N GLU A 159 22.70 1.61 -28.80
CA GLU A 159 23.74 0.79 -28.16
C GLU A 159 23.88 1.12 -26.66
N VAL A 160 24.08 0.07 -25.85
CA VAL A 160 24.30 0.18 -24.40
C VAL A 160 25.41 -0.76 -23.96
N GLN A 161 26.11 -0.41 -22.87
CA GLN A 161 27.16 -1.23 -22.25
C GLN A 161 26.95 -1.37 -20.75
N GLY A 162 27.21 -2.57 -20.21
CA GLY A 162 27.06 -2.87 -18.78
C GLY A 162 25.80 -3.69 -18.44
N SER A 163 25.54 -3.84 -17.14
CA SER A 163 24.48 -4.70 -16.60
C SER A 163 23.07 -4.11 -16.75
N ALA A 164 22.04 -4.89 -16.40
CA ALA A 164 20.64 -4.52 -16.65
C ALA A 164 20.15 -3.29 -15.85
N ALA A 165 20.75 -3.02 -14.69
CA ALA A 165 20.45 -1.86 -13.85
C ALA A 165 21.53 -0.77 -14.06
N GLY A 166 21.26 0.18 -14.94
CA GLY A 166 22.14 1.34 -15.17
C GLY A 166 23.19 1.13 -16.25
N ALA A 167 22.84 0.42 -17.34
CA ALA A 167 23.69 0.29 -18.52
C ALA A 167 23.98 1.67 -19.13
N ARG A 168 25.23 1.95 -19.46
CA ARG A 168 25.65 3.20 -20.08
C ARG A 168 25.16 3.26 -21.52
N ILE A 169 24.50 4.34 -21.90
CA ILE A 169 24.13 4.64 -23.29
C ILE A 169 25.42 4.94 -24.06
N LEU A 170 25.66 4.21 -25.14
CA LEU A 170 26.77 4.44 -26.08
C LEU A 170 26.31 5.09 -27.38
N SER A 171 25.04 4.91 -27.75
CA SER A 171 24.45 5.54 -28.91
C SER A 171 22.95 5.72 -28.71
N ALA A 172 22.45 6.93 -28.92
CA ALA A 172 21.04 7.28 -28.89
C ALA A 172 20.74 8.46 -29.80
N ALA A 173 19.45 8.73 -30.06
CA ALA A 173 18.99 9.94 -30.72
C ALA A 173 17.68 10.43 -30.09
N PRO A 174 17.41 11.74 -30.11
CA PRO A 174 16.14 12.30 -29.67
C PRO A 174 14.99 11.75 -30.51
N ILE A 175 13.87 11.52 -29.83
CA ILE A 175 12.58 11.21 -30.46
C ILE A 175 11.49 11.97 -29.70
N GLY A 176 10.53 12.54 -30.40
CA GLY A 176 9.41 13.26 -29.80
C GLY A 176 8.38 12.31 -29.19
N GLU A 177 7.69 12.75 -28.14
CA GLU A 177 6.62 11.97 -27.51
C GLU A 177 5.48 11.64 -28.50
N ALA A 178 5.13 12.59 -29.38
CA ALA A 178 4.12 12.38 -30.42
C ALA A 178 4.51 11.24 -31.38
N GLU A 179 5.80 11.11 -31.72
CA GLU A 179 6.31 10.05 -32.58
C GLU A 179 6.34 8.70 -31.86
N VAL A 180 6.71 8.69 -30.57
CA VAL A 180 6.62 7.48 -29.73
C VAL A 180 5.17 6.98 -29.67
N ILE A 181 4.21 7.88 -29.45
CA ILE A 181 2.77 7.55 -29.44
C ILE A 181 2.31 7.08 -30.82
N ALA A 182 2.74 7.73 -31.90
CA ALA A 182 2.37 7.31 -33.26
C ALA A 182 2.92 5.92 -33.63
N LEU A 183 4.13 5.57 -33.16
CA LEU A 183 4.73 4.26 -33.42
C LEU A 183 4.17 3.15 -32.53
N PHE A 184 3.88 3.44 -31.27
CA PHE A 184 3.61 2.41 -30.25
C PHE A 184 2.30 2.61 -29.49
N GLY A 185 1.40 3.46 -29.98
CA GLY A 185 0.11 3.78 -29.34
C GLY A 185 -0.73 2.55 -29.02
N GLU A 186 -0.79 1.59 -29.95
CA GLU A 186 -1.48 0.29 -29.79
C GLU A 186 -0.88 -0.60 -28.69
N ARG A 187 0.34 -0.30 -28.24
CA ARG A 187 1.04 -1.02 -27.15
C ARG A 187 0.91 -0.30 -25.81
N ILE A 188 0.20 0.83 -25.75
CA ILE A 188 -0.07 1.54 -24.50
C ILE A 188 -1.18 0.82 -23.77
N ALA A 189 -0.86 0.29 -22.59
CA ALA A 189 -1.80 -0.39 -21.72
C ALA A 189 -2.16 0.48 -20.51
N GLU A 190 -3.39 0.32 -20.04
CA GLU A 190 -3.81 0.88 -18.78
C GLU A 190 -3.53 -0.11 -17.65
N HIS A 191 -2.89 0.37 -16.58
CA HIS A 191 -2.60 -0.41 -15.39
C HIS A 191 -3.29 0.24 -14.21
N ARG A 192 -4.10 -0.54 -13.49
CA ARG A 192 -4.74 -0.12 -12.25
C ARG A 192 -4.05 -0.80 -11.08
N THR A 193 -3.78 -0.05 -10.02
CA THR A 193 -3.23 -0.60 -8.77
C THR A 193 -3.99 -0.03 -7.59
N VAL A 194 -4.33 -0.87 -6.62
CA VAL A 194 -4.90 -0.46 -5.34
C VAL A 194 -3.96 -0.89 -4.23
N LYS A 195 -3.61 0.04 -3.35
CA LYS A 195 -2.70 -0.21 -2.22
C LYS A 195 -3.25 0.39 -0.94
N PHE A 196 -3.03 -0.26 0.19
CA PHE A 196 -3.31 0.32 1.49
C PHE A 196 -2.31 1.43 1.84
N ARG A 197 -2.80 2.50 2.47
CA ARG A 197 -2.01 3.61 3.01
C ARG A 197 -2.13 3.65 4.53
N PRO A 198 -1.13 3.13 5.26
CA PRO A 198 -1.16 3.13 6.72
C PRO A 198 -1.34 4.52 7.33
N ALA A 199 -0.78 5.56 6.71
CA ALA A 199 -0.82 6.93 7.22
C ALA A 199 -2.23 7.51 7.43
N ASN A 200 -3.24 7.02 6.70
CA ASN A 200 -4.62 7.49 6.84
C ASN A 200 -5.65 6.35 6.89
N GLY A 201 -5.21 5.10 7.02
CA GLY A 201 -6.07 3.91 7.05
C GLY A 201 -6.91 3.69 5.80
N GLY A 202 -6.55 4.32 4.69
CA GLY A 202 -7.30 4.30 3.43
C GLY A 202 -6.58 3.59 2.30
N ILE A 203 -7.17 3.65 1.11
CA ILE A 203 -6.55 3.13 -0.12
C ILE A 203 -5.96 4.24 -0.99
N GLU A 204 -4.91 3.89 -1.72
CA GLU A 204 -4.40 4.59 -2.90
C GLU A 204 -4.78 3.76 -4.12
N ALA A 205 -5.65 4.29 -4.96
CA ALA A 205 -5.98 3.70 -6.24
C ALA A 205 -5.36 4.55 -7.34
N LEU A 206 -4.48 3.95 -8.13
CA LEU A 206 -3.80 4.60 -9.25
C LEU A 206 -4.20 3.95 -10.55
N ARG A 207 -4.42 4.80 -11.55
CA ARG A 207 -4.56 4.43 -12.95
C ARG A 207 -3.38 5.02 -13.72
N GLU A 208 -2.58 4.16 -14.31
CA GLU A 208 -1.39 4.51 -15.08
C GLU A 208 -1.56 4.12 -16.55
N ARG A 209 -1.18 5.01 -17.46
CA ARG A 209 -0.97 4.64 -18.87
C ARG A 209 0.50 4.31 -19.04
N ARG A 210 0.80 3.11 -19.52
CA ARG A 210 2.18 2.63 -19.65
C ARG A 210 2.47 2.14 -21.06
N LEU A 211 3.66 2.45 -21.55
CA LEU A 211 4.25 1.82 -22.71
C LEU A 211 5.31 0.82 -22.23
N GLY A 212 4.95 -0.46 -22.19
CA GLY A 212 5.75 -1.46 -21.50
C GLY A 212 5.98 -1.06 -20.04
N ALA A 213 7.25 -0.97 -19.62
CA ALA A 213 7.60 -0.56 -18.27
C ALA A 213 7.58 0.97 -18.04
N VAL A 214 7.53 1.78 -19.10
CA VAL A 214 7.58 3.25 -18.99
C VAL A 214 6.19 3.79 -18.68
N ARG A 215 6.08 4.55 -17.59
CA ARG A 215 4.86 5.28 -17.26
C ARG A 215 4.76 6.58 -18.06
N LEU A 216 3.70 6.71 -18.83
CA LEU A 216 3.41 7.90 -19.62
C LEU A 216 2.68 8.94 -18.77
N SER A 217 1.60 8.52 -18.10
CA SER A 217 0.82 9.32 -17.17
C SER A 217 0.36 8.47 -15.98
N SER A 218 0.05 9.14 -14.88
CA SER A 218 -0.47 8.56 -13.64
C SER A 218 -1.55 9.47 -13.10
N GLY A 219 -2.64 8.90 -12.59
CA GLY A 219 -3.68 9.65 -11.90
C GLY A 219 -4.40 8.78 -10.87
N SER A 220 -5.25 9.41 -10.08
CA SER A 220 -6.21 8.70 -9.23
C SER A 220 -7.11 7.82 -10.10
N ASP A 221 -7.41 6.61 -9.63
CA ASP A 221 -8.51 5.83 -10.17
C ASP A 221 -9.78 6.13 -9.36
N ASP A 222 -10.73 6.79 -10.01
CA ASP A 222 -12.00 7.21 -9.40
C ASP A 222 -12.98 6.05 -9.27
N ARG A 223 -12.78 4.96 -10.02
CA ARG A 223 -13.62 3.76 -10.02
C ARG A 223 -12.75 2.50 -9.94
N PRO A 224 -11.96 2.34 -8.87
CA PRO A 224 -11.18 1.13 -8.70
C PRO A 224 -12.10 -0.06 -8.50
N ASP A 225 -11.59 -1.22 -8.89
CA ASP A 225 -12.24 -2.50 -8.64
C ASP A 225 -12.56 -2.66 -7.13
N PRO A 226 -13.85 -2.81 -6.75
CA PRO A 226 -14.25 -2.99 -5.36
C PRO A 226 -13.56 -4.17 -4.66
N ASP A 227 -13.31 -5.27 -5.38
CA ASP A 227 -12.67 -6.45 -4.81
C ASP A 227 -11.19 -6.19 -4.52
N ALA A 228 -10.50 -5.46 -5.42
CA ALA A 228 -9.14 -5.02 -5.20
C ALA A 228 -9.02 -4.03 -4.02
N VAL A 229 -10.04 -3.19 -3.80
CA VAL A 229 -10.11 -2.28 -2.64
C VAL A 229 -10.27 -3.06 -1.35
N ALA A 230 -11.22 -4.01 -1.29
CA ALA A 230 -11.43 -4.86 -0.12
C ALA A 230 -10.16 -5.67 0.19
N ALA A 231 -9.54 -6.29 -0.81
CA ALA A 231 -8.29 -7.02 -0.66
C ALA A 231 -7.16 -6.15 -0.11
N ALA A 232 -7.01 -4.91 -0.61
CA ALA A 232 -6.00 -3.99 -0.12
C ALA A 232 -6.24 -3.59 1.36
N LEU A 233 -7.49 -3.31 1.75
CA LEU A 233 -7.83 -3.00 3.14
C LEU A 233 -7.58 -4.21 4.07
N LEU A 234 -7.95 -5.40 3.62
CA LEU A 234 -7.72 -6.67 4.32
C LEU A 234 -6.23 -6.91 4.57
N ASP A 235 -5.40 -6.80 3.52
CA ASP A 235 -3.94 -6.90 3.62
C ASP A 235 -3.36 -5.81 4.52
N GLY A 236 -3.96 -4.61 4.51
CA GLY A 236 -3.60 -3.52 5.40
C GLY A 236 -3.76 -3.88 6.88
N VAL A 237 -4.89 -4.50 7.25
CA VAL A 237 -5.14 -4.98 8.61
C VAL A 237 -4.23 -6.17 8.95
N ARG A 238 -4.02 -7.09 8.01
CA ARG A 238 -3.11 -8.24 8.21
C ARG A 238 -1.68 -7.80 8.52
N GLN A 239 -1.18 -6.76 7.87
CA GLN A 239 0.18 -6.24 8.07
C GLN A 239 0.29 -5.27 9.26
N GLY A 240 -0.73 -4.43 9.48
CA GLY A 240 -0.70 -3.38 10.50
C GLY A 240 -1.37 -3.74 11.83
N GLY A 241 -2.02 -4.90 11.90
CA GLY A 241 -2.70 -5.41 13.08
C GLY A 241 -4.12 -4.89 13.28
N LEU A 242 -4.82 -5.52 14.24
CA LEU A 242 -6.22 -5.23 14.55
C LEU A 242 -6.44 -3.81 15.09
N ALA A 243 -5.42 -3.17 15.66
CA ALA A 243 -5.51 -1.81 16.19
C ALA A 243 -5.91 -0.77 15.13
N LEU A 244 -5.75 -1.08 13.83
CA LEU A 244 -6.18 -0.22 12.72
C LEU A 244 -7.71 -0.18 12.54
N LEU A 245 -8.44 -1.15 13.09
CA LEU A 245 -9.89 -1.21 12.96
C LEU A 245 -10.56 -0.25 13.96
N PRO A 246 -11.72 0.34 13.59
CA PRO A 246 -12.41 1.32 14.42
C PRO A 246 -13.22 0.65 15.55
N TRP A 247 -12.54 -0.04 16.47
CA TRP A 247 -13.19 -0.72 17.59
C TRP A 247 -13.99 0.26 18.45
N SER A 248 -15.25 -0.07 18.73
CA SER A 248 -16.04 0.62 19.76
C SER A 248 -15.49 0.29 21.15
N GLU A 249 -15.79 1.13 22.14
CA GLU A 249 -15.50 0.82 23.56
C GLU A 249 -16.09 -0.53 23.99
N ALA A 250 -17.30 -0.84 23.52
CA ALA A 250 -17.96 -2.11 23.80
C ALA A 250 -17.21 -3.30 23.18
N ALA A 251 -16.73 -3.18 21.95
CA ALA A 251 -15.95 -4.24 21.29
C ALA A 251 -14.58 -4.44 21.95
N GLN A 252 -13.91 -3.36 22.36
CA GLN A 252 -12.67 -3.45 23.13
C GLN A 252 -12.91 -4.13 24.48
N SER A 253 -13.96 -3.70 25.21
CA SER A 253 -14.36 -4.34 26.47
C SER A 253 -14.65 -5.83 26.29
N LEU A 254 -15.38 -6.21 25.25
CA LEU A 254 -15.67 -7.61 24.94
C LEU A 254 -14.39 -8.42 24.72
N ARG A 255 -13.43 -7.90 23.95
CA ARG A 255 -12.14 -8.55 23.69
C ARG A 255 -11.30 -8.68 24.97
N MET A 256 -11.21 -7.62 25.78
CA MET A 256 -10.47 -7.66 27.06
C MET A 256 -11.07 -8.66 28.05
N ARG A 257 -12.40 -8.72 28.13
CA ARG A 257 -13.10 -9.71 28.96
C ARG A 257 -12.87 -11.13 28.44
N ALA A 258 -12.88 -11.31 27.13
CA ALA A 258 -12.65 -12.62 26.50
C ALA A 258 -11.24 -13.14 26.76
N ASP A 259 -10.24 -12.27 26.67
CA ASP A 259 -8.86 -12.57 27.04
C ASP A 259 -8.77 -13.01 28.52
N PHE A 260 -9.34 -12.22 29.44
CA PHE A 260 -9.39 -12.58 30.86
C PHE A 260 -10.11 -13.92 31.12
N ALA A 261 -11.18 -14.20 30.37
CA ALA A 261 -11.96 -15.43 30.49
C ALA A 261 -11.31 -16.65 29.81
N GLY A 262 -10.21 -16.47 29.07
CA GLY A 262 -9.56 -17.52 28.29
C GLY A 262 -10.35 -17.96 27.06
N ILE A 263 -11.16 -17.07 26.48
CA ILE A 263 -11.92 -17.33 25.26
C ILE A 263 -11.07 -16.95 24.05
N GLU A 264 -10.33 -17.93 23.51
CA GLU A 264 -9.34 -17.73 22.46
C GLU A 264 -9.92 -17.19 21.14
N ALA A 265 -11.21 -17.42 20.86
CA ALA A 265 -11.87 -17.00 19.63
C ALA A 265 -11.82 -15.48 19.37
N LEU A 266 -11.66 -14.66 20.42
CA LEU A 266 -11.52 -13.20 20.30
C LEU A 266 -10.10 -12.67 20.56
N SER A 267 -9.13 -13.59 20.69
CA SER A 267 -7.72 -13.21 20.80
C SER A 267 -7.22 -12.57 19.51
N ASP A 268 -6.16 -11.76 19.61
CA ASP A 268 -5.56 -11.10 18.45
C ASP A 268 -5.09 -12.11 17.40
N ALA A 269 -4.50 -13.22 17.85
CA ALA A 269 -4.06 -14.30 16.98
C ALA A 269 -5.23 -14.94 16.23
N ALA A 270 -6.29 -15.36 16.93
CA ALA A 270 -7.44 -16.00 16.30
C ALA A 270 -8.17 -15.07 15.31
N LEU A 271 -8.31 -13.79 15.65
CA LEU A 271 -8.94 -12.79 14.77
C LEU A 271 -8.10 -12.49 13.53
N ILE A 272 -6.76 -12.54 13.63
CA ILE A 272 -5.86 -12.38 12.48
C ILE A 272 -5.87 -13.65 11.60
N ASP A 273 -5.85 -14.84 12.21
CA ASP A 273 -5.85 -16.11 11.48
C ASP A 273 -7.14 -16.33 10.68
N THR A 274 -8.26 -15.83 11.20
CA THR A 274 -9.59 -15.92 10.56
C THR A 274 -10.01 -14.66 9.82
N LEU A 275 -9.08 -13.72 9.59
CA LEU A 275 -9.37 -12.39 9.04
C LEU A 275 -10.10 -12.44 7.69
N ASP A 276 -9.76 -13.40 6.82
CA ASP A 276 -10.39 -13.63 5.52
C ASP A 276 -11.86 -14.08 5.62
N GLU A 277 -12.31 -14.56 6.78
CA GLU A 277 -13.67 -15.06 6.98
C GLU A 277 -14.61 -13.96 7.45
N TRP A 278 -14.19 -13.19 8.46
CA TRP A 278 -15.09 -12.27 9.15
C TRP A 278 -15.01 -10.82 8.68
N LEU A 279 -13.85 -10.37 8.16
CA LEU A 279 -13.64 -8.96 7.81
C LEU A 279 -14.17 -8.58 6.40
N PRO A 280 -14.03 -9.40 5.33
CA PRO A 280 -14.41 -8.99 3.97
C PRO A 280 -15.86 -8.48 3.83
N PRO A 281 -16.88 -9.07 4.49
CA PRO A 281 -18.24 -8.53 4.43
C PRO A 281 -18.35 -7.09 4.95
N LEU A 282 -17.52 -6.70 5.92
CA LEU A 282 -17.49 -5.35 6.49
C LEU A 282 -16.75 -4.33 5.60
N LEU A 283 -15.90 -4.81 4.68
CA LEU A 283 -15.11 -3.98 3.76
C LEU A 283 -15.86 -3.64 2.48
N ALA A 284 -16.98 -4.30 2.20
CA ALA A 284 -17.78 -4.08 1.00
C ALA A 284 -18.18 -2.59 0.87
N GLY A 285 -17.78 -1.97 -0.25
CA GLY A 285 -18.06 -0.56 -0.54
C GLY A 285 -17.25 0.45 0.29
N LYS A 286 -16.30 0.03 1.12
CA LYS A 286 -15.47 0.90 1.93
C LYS A 286 -14.20 1.30 1.20
N ARG A 287 -13.66 2.49 1.49
CA ARG A 287 -12.37 2.96 0.94
C ARG A 287 -11.33 3.20 2.04
N ARG A 288 -11.76 3.20 3.29
CA ARG A 288 -10.94 3.32 4.50
C ARG A 288 -11.46 2.40 5.58
N LEU A 289 -10.58 1.96 6.46
CA LEU A 289 -10.96 1.17 7.64
C LEU A 289 -11.87 1.96 8.58
N SER A 290 -11.71 3.28 8.66
CA SER A 290 -12.58 4.17 9.43
C SER A 290 -14.03 4.21 8.94
N ASP A 291 -14.29 3.79 7.71
CA ASP A 291 -15.63 3.78 7.10
C ASP A 291 -16.45 2.54 7.54
N ILE A 292 -15.80 1.57 8.21
CA ILE A 292 -16.46 0.40 8.79
C ILE A 292 -17.40 0.87 9.91
N ASP A 293 -18.63 0.40 9.87
CA ASP A 293 -19.60 0.69 10.93
C ASP A 293 -19.18 -0.01 12.23
N ARG A 294 -19.01 0.77 13.31
CA ARG A 294 -18.52 0.25 14.59
C ARG A 294 -19.50 -0.74 15.23
N SER A 295 -20.80 -0.59 14.99
CA SER A 295 -21.82 -1.51 15.52
C SER A 295 -21.80 -2.84 14.79
N GLN A 296 -21.62 -2.83 13.46
CA GLN A 296 -21.42 -4.05 12.66
C GLN A 296 -20.16 -4.80 13.09
N LEU A 297 -19.05 -4.07 13.27
CA LEU A 297 -17.80 -4.65 13.76
C LEU A 297 -17.97 -5.29 15.15
N SER A 298 -18.72 -4.64 16.05
CA SER A 298 -19.01 -5.19 17.38
C SER A 298 -19.89 -6.45 17.29
N GLY A 299 -20.90 -6.44 16.42
CA GLY A 299 -21.79 -7.57 16.20
C GLY A 299 -21.09 -8.81 15.61
N VAL A 300 -20.04 -8.61 14.80
CA VAL A 300 -19.21 -9.72 14.30
C VAL A 300 -18.52 -10.46 15.45
N LEU A 301 -17.97 -9.74 16.44
CA LEU A 301 -17.34 -10.39 17.60
C LEU A 301 -18.34 -11.22 18.41
N GLU A 302 -19.57 -10.72 18.60
CA GLU A 302 -20.62 -11.48 19.27
C GLU A 302 -21.02 -12.73 18.47
N THR A 303 -21.00 -12.64 17.13
CA THR A 303 -21.27 -13.78 16.24
C THR A 303 -20.17 -14.84 16.35
N LEU A 304 -18.91 -14.43 16.44
CA LEU A 304 -17.76 -15.35 16.56
C LEU A 304 -17.79 -16.18 17.84
N ILE A 305 -18.21 -15.61 18.97
CA ILE A 305 -18.33 -16.36 20.24
C ILE A 305 -19.67 -17.08 20.41
N GLY A 306 -20.70 -16.66 19.66
CA GLY A 306 -22.05 -17.19 19.77
C GLY A 306 -22.68 -17.01 21.15
N TRP A 307 -23.83 -17.65 21.35
CA TRP A 307 -24.59 -17.53 22.59
C TRP A 307 -23.90 -18.19 23.78
N ASP A 308 -23.37 -19.42 23.60
CA ASP A 308 -22.67 -20.16 24.66
C ASP A 308 -21.40 -19.42 25.11
N GLY A 309 -20.61 -18.91 24.16
CA GLY A 309 -19.42 -18.12 24.46
C GLY A 309 -19.77 -16.82 25.19
N LYS A 310 -20.86 -16.14 24.80
CA LYS A 310 -21.36 -14.95 25.51
C LYS A 310 -21.78 -15.26 26.94
N GLN A 311 -22.52 -16.35 27.18
CA GLN A 311 -22.89 -16.76 28.54
C GLN A 311 -21.69 -17.12 29.40
N GLN A 312 -20.75 -17.86 28.83
CA GLN A 312 -19.49 -18.19 29.51
C GLN A 312 -18.72 -16.92 29.86
N LEU A 313 -18.64 -15.97 28.94
CA LEU A 313 -18.00 -14.68 29.13
C LEU A 313 -18.66 -13.87 30.24
N ASP A 314 -19.98 -13.71 30.21
CA ASP A 314 -20.72 -12.94 31.22
C ASP A 314 -20.61 -13.57 32.62
N ARG A 315 -20.46 -14.89 32.70
CA ARG A 315 -20.22 -15.61 33.97
C ARG A 315 -18.79 -15.45 34.48
N LEU A 316 -17.79 -15.59 33.61
CA LEU A 316 -16.37 -15.60 34.01
C LEU A 316 -15.81 -14.20 34.18
N ALA A 317 -16.18 -13.30 33.28
CA ALA A 317 -15.74 -11.93 33.20
C ALA A 317 -16.97 -11.02 33.04
N PRO A 318 -17.81 -10.84 34.08
CA PRO A 318 -18.97 -9.97 33.98
C PRO A 318 -18.57 -8.54 33.56
N PRO A 319 -19.41 -7.82 32.80
CA PRO A 319 -19.08 -6.45 32.37
C PRO A 319 -19.05 -5.47 33.54
N ASP A 320 -19.87 -5.73 34.56
CA ASP A 320 -20.06 -4.84 35.69
C ASP A 320 -20.12 -5.58 37.03
N PHE A 321 -19.71 -4.89 38.08
CA PHE A 321 -19.95 -5.26 39.46
C PHE A 321 -21.20 -4.57 40.00
N ARG A 322 -22.14 -5.37 40.53
CA ARG A 322 -23.32 -4.86 41.23
C ARG A 322 -23.05 -4.78 42.73
N SER A 323 -23.02 -3.56 43.25
CA SER A 323 -22.82 -3.27 44.66
C SER A 323 -24.07 -3.58 45.51
N PRO A 324 -23.92 -3.82 46.83
CA PRO A 324 -25.04 -3.96 47.77
C PRO A 324 -25.99 -2.75 47.79
N ALA A 325 -25.49 -1.55 47.48
CA ALA A 325 -26.33 -0.35 47.35
C ALA A 325 -27.25 -0.38 46.10
N GLY A 326 -27.18 -1.44 45.28
CA GLY A 326 -27.93 -1.60 44.05
C GLY A 326 -27.35 -0.85 42.84
N SER A 327 -26.20 -0.18 43.01
CA SER A 327 -25.49 0.49 41.92
C SER A 327 -24.58 -0.47 41.13
N THR A 328 -24.44 -0.21 39.84
CA THR A 328 -23.64 -1.00 38.88
C THR A 328 -22.40 -0.21 38.47
N HIS A 329 -21.25 -0.88 38.43
CA HIS A 329 -19.95 -0.26 38.14
C HIS A 329 -19.16 -1.12 37.14
N ALA A 330 -18.71 -0.54 36.04
CA ALA A 330 -17.94 -1.25 35.03
C ALA A 330 -16.65 -1.83 35.60
N ILE A 331 -16.30 -3.05 35.18
CA ILE A 331 -15.04 -3.70 35.54
C ILE A 331 -14.03 -3.44 34.42
N ASP A 332 -12.93 -2.78 34.76
CA ASP A 332 -11.77 -2.60 33.87
C ASP A 332 -10.85 -3.83 34.00
N TYR A 333 -10.90 -4.71 33.01
CA TYR A 333 -10.08 -5.92 32.94
C TYR A 333 -8.65 -5.67 32.46
N ALA A 334 -8.35 -4.52 31.86
CA ALA A 334 -7.01 -4.15 31.43
C ALA A 334 -6.23 -3.36 32.50
N ALA A 335 -6.88 -3.05 33.63
CA ALA A 335 -6.25 -2.33 34.72
C ALA A 335 -5.00 -3.05 35.24
N GLU A 336 -3.95 -2.27 35.47
CA GLU A 336 -2.72 -2.79 36.08
C GLU A 336 -3.02 -3.39 37.46
N GLY A 337 -2.55 -4.62 37.65
CA GLY A 337 -2.76 -5.35 38.89
C GLY A 337 -4.08 -6.13 38.99
N GLY A 338 -4.81 -6.27 37.88
CA GLY A 338 -5.99 -7.13 37.77
C GLY A 338 -7.31 -6.36 37.68
N PRO A 339 -8.44 -7.07 37.48
CA PRO A 339 -9.73 -6.45 37.17
C PRO A 339 -10.14 -5.45 38.24
N ARG A 340 -10.38 -4.21 37.82
CA ARG A 340 -10.59 -3.07 38.72
C ARG A 340 -11.99 -2.51 38.63
N VAL A 341 -12.52 -2.09 39.77
CA VAL A 341 -13.78 -1.33 39.83
C VAL A 341 -13.53 -0.05 40.61
N GLU A 342 -13.90 1.08 40.03
CA GLU A 342 -13.94 2.36 40.72
C GLU A 342 -15.35 2.65 41.22
N LEU A 343 -15.48 2.90 42.51
CA LEU A 343 -16.79 3.15 43.11
C LEU A 343 -16.68 3.88 44.45
N ARG A 344 -17.79 4.50 44.86
CA ARG A 344 -17.87 5.16 46.17
C ARG A 344 -17.84 4.11 47.28
N VAL A 345 -17.05 4.34 48.32
CA VAL A 345 -16.88 3.37 49.42
C VAL A 345 -18.21 2.97 50.09
N GLN A 346 -19.19 3.88 50.14
CA GLN A 346 -20.52 3.60 50.72
C GLN A 346 -21.33 2.56 49.93
N ALA A 347 -20.99 2.31 48.66
CA ALA A 347 -21.65 1.28 47.87
C ALA A 347 -21.34 -0.13 48.40
N LEU A 348 -20.23 -0.31 49.12
CA LEU A 348 -19.73 -1.59 49.61
C LEU A 348 -20.13 -1.90 51.05
N PHE A 349 -20.79 -0.97 51.75
CA PHE A 349 -21.27 -1.27 53.10
C PHE A 349 -22.15 -2.52 53.08
N GLY A 350 -22.07 -3.33 54.13
CA GLY A 350 -22.75 -4.62 54.19
C GLY A 350 -22.00 -5.78 53.52
N LEU A 351 -20.86 -5.53 52.84
CA LEU A 351 -19.98 -6.59 52.34
C LEU A 351 -18.93 -6.96 53.38
N SER A 352 -19.06 -8.17 53.92
CA SER A 352 -18.06 -8.83 54.77
C SER A 352 -17.08 -9.71 54.00
N GLN A 353 -17.32 -9.95 52.70
CA GLN A 353 -16.45 -10.73 51.83
C GLN A 353 -15.94 -9.86 50.67
N HIS A 354 -14.68 -10.03 50.29
CA HIS A 354 -14.12 -9.33 49.15
C HIS A 354 -14.68 -9.91 47.85
N PRO A 355 -15.16 -9.07 46.90
CA PRO A 355 -15.70 -9.56 45.64
C PRO A 355 -14.59 -10.10 44.73
N THR A 356 -14.89 -11.19 44.04
CA THR A 356 -13.96 -11.91 43.16
C THR A 356 -14.59 -12.22 41.81
N VAL A 357 -13.79 -12.28 40.74
CA VAL A 357 -14.22 -12.63 39.38
C VAL A 357 -13.46 -13.84 38.84
N GLY A 358 -14.04 -14.50 37.82
CA GLY A 358 -13.44 -15.67 37.17
C GLY A 358 -13.46 -16.95 38.01
N ASN A 359 -13.14 -18.07 37.35
CA ASN A 359 -13.05 -19.38 38.01
C ASN A 359 -11.95 -19.45 39.08
N GLN A 360 -10.86 -18.69 38.88
CA GLN A 360 -9.75 -18.61 39.83
C GLN A 360 -10.06 -17.70 41.04
N ARG A 361 -11.28 -17.13 41.11
CA ARG A 361 -11.72 -16.21 42.17
C ARG A 361 -10.72 -15.07 42.38
N ILE A 362 -10.33 -14.41 41.30
CA ILE A 362 -9.39 -13.30 41.32
C ILE A 362 -10.03 -12.11 42.07
N PRO A 363 -9.39 -11.55 43.11
CA PRO A 363 -9.95 -10.43 43.86
C PRO A 363 -10.05 -9.17 43.00
N LEU A 364 -11.20 -8.51 43.02
CA LEU A 364 -11.39 -7.24 42.33
C LEU A 364 -10.55 -6.14 42.98
N VAL A 365 -9.79 -5.41 42.19
CA VAL A 365 -9.12 -4.21 42.68
C VAL A 365 -10.17 -3.13 42.91
N LEU A 366 -10.46 -2.81 44.17
CA LEU A 366 -11.45 -1.80 44.53
C LEU A 366 -10.74 -0.44 44.64
N SER A 367 -10.98 0.44 43.69
CA SER A 367 -10.57 1.85 43.73
C SER A 367 -11.68 2.65 44.43
N LEU A 368 -11.49 2.90 45.73
CA LEU A 368 -12.51 3.50 46.59
C LEU A 368 -12.46 5.02 46.49
N THR A 369 -13.62 5.63 46.22
CA THR A 369 -13.76 7.08 46.11
C THR A 369 -14.69 7.67 47.17
N SER A 370 -14.53 8.98 47.40
CA SER A 370 -15.41 9.78 48.23
C SER A 370 -16.74 10.10 47.53
N PRO A 371 -17.75 10.69 48.21
CA PRO A 371 -18.96 11.16 47.56
C PRO A 371 -18.73 12.11 46.38
N ALA A 372 -17.61 12.83 46.38
CA ALA A 372 -17.21 13.75 45.33
C ALA A 372 -16.27 13.10 44.27
N GLY A 373 -16.13 11.77 44.27
CA GLY A 373 -15.29 11.04 43.30
C GLY A 373 -13.79 11.17 43.54
N ARG A 374 -13.35 11.67 44.71
CA ARG A 374 -11.91 11.76 45.02
C ARG A 374 -11.38 10.40 45.48
N PRO A 375 -10.22 9.94 44.99
CA PRO A 375 -9.60 8.70 45.46
C PRO A 375 -9.36 8.74 46.98
N ILE A 376 -9.65 7.62 47.65
CA ILE A 376 -9.43 7.42 49.07
C ILE A 376 -8.39 6.31 49.28
N GLN A 377 -8.66 5.13 48.76
CA GLN A 377 -7.86 3.92 48.98
C GLN A 377 -8.08 2.95 47.83
N THR A 378 -7.02 2.23 47.45
CA THR A 378 -7.14 1.05 46.61
C THR A 378 -6.91 -0.20 47.45
N THR A 379 -7.77 -1.22 47.33
CA THR A 379 -7.62 -2.48 48.09
C THR A 379 -8.00 -3.72 47.28
N ARG A 380 -7.31 -4.84 47.55
CA ARG A 380 -7.67 -6.22 47.15
C ARG A 380 -8.10 -7.10 48.33
N ASP A 381 -8.22 -6.48 49.51
CA ASP A 381 -8.67 -7.10 50.75
C ASP A 381 -9.61 -6.13 51.45
N LEU A 382 -10.90 -6.29 51.17
CA LEU A 382 -11.95 -5.43 51.72
C LEU A 382 -12.14 -5.70 53.23
N PRO A 383 -12.21 -6.96 53.69
CA PRO A 383 -12.24 -7.25 55.12
C PRO A 383 -11.05 -6.66 55.90
N GLY A 384 -9.83 -6.80 55.38
CA GLY A 384 -8.64 -6.21 55.99
C GLY A 384 -8.71 -4.67 56.06
N PHE A 385 -9.21 -4.03 54.99
CA PHE A 385 -9.44 -2.59 54.98
C PHE A 385 -10.46 -2.14 56.04
N TRP A 386 -11.57 -2.86 56.18
CA TRP A 386 -12.58 -2.59 57.21
C TRP A 386 -12.05 -2.73 58.63
N ALA A 387 -11.26 -3.76 58.90
CA ALA A 387 -10.70 -4.00 60.23
C ALA A 387 -9.57 -3.03 60.59
N GLY A 388 -8.79 -2.58 59.60
CA GLY A 388 -7.65 -1.70 59.77
C GLY A 388 -7.96 -0.23 59.45
N ASN A 389 -7.56 0.20 58.25
CA ASN A 389 -7.47 1.62 57.87
C ASN A 389 -8.82 2.36 57.80
N TRP A 390 -9.95 1.65 57.82
CA TRP A 390 -11.27 2.27 57.74
C TRP A 390 -11.53 3.30 58.83
N ARG A 391 -11.06 3.07 60.06
CA ARG A 391 -11.33 3.99 61.19
C ARG A 391 -10.80 5.39 60.94
N ASP A 392 -9.58 5.48 60.40
CA ASP A 392 -8.94 6.75 60.09
C ASP A 392 -9.60 7.42 58.87
N VAL A 393 -9.90 6.63 57.83
CA VAL A 393 -10.65 7.10 56.66
C VAL A 393 -12.03 7.65 57.06
N ALA A 394 -12.78 6.91 57.88
CA ALA A 394 -14.11 7.33 58.33
C ALA A 394 -14.04 8.62 59.17
N LYS A 395 -13.01 8.78 60.02
CA LYS A 395 -12.79 10.01 60.79
C LYS A 395 -12.55 11.21 59.88
N GLU A 396 -11.66 11.09 58.91
CA GLU A 396 -11.39 12.15 57.92
C GLU A 396 -12.64 12.49 57.10
N MET A 397 -13.29 11.45 56.57
CA MET A 397 -14.44 11.61 55.69
C MET A 397 -15.68 12.15 56.42
N ARG A 398 -15.84 11.87 57.71
CA ARG A 398 -16.90 12.46 58.55
C ARG A 398 -16.73 13.98 58.70
N GLY A 399 -15.49 14.47 58.74
CA GLY A 399 -15.18 15.90 58.73
C GLY A 399 -15.47 16.55 57.38
N ARG A 400 -15.01 15.93 56.28
CA ARG A 400 -15.17 16.49 54.92
C ARG A 400 -16.59 16.35 54.35
N TYR A 401 -17.30 15.27 54.69
CA TYR A 401 -18.59 14.91 54.13
C TYR A 401 -19.60 14.50 55.24
N PRO A 402 -19.97 15.41 56.15
CA PRO A 402 -20.74 15.08 57.36
C PRO A 402 -22.17 14.58 57.10
N ARG A 403 -22.73 14.93 55.93
CA ARG A 403 -24.08 14.54 55.48
C ARG A 403 -24.18 13.08 55.02
N HIS A 404 -23.05 12.39 54.81
CA HIS A 404 -23.02 10.99 54.36
C HIS A 404 -22.79 10.02 55.52
N PRO A 405 -23.27 8.77 55.43
CA PRO A 405 -23.02 7.75 56.45
C PRO A 405 -21.55 7.31 56.45
N TRP A 406 -20.98 7.27 57.65
CA TRP A 406 -19.60 6.83 57.94
C TRP A 406 -19.65 5.93 59.18
N PRO A 407 -20.17 4.69 59.05
CA PRO A 407 -20.39 3.77 60.16
C PRO A 407 -19.07 3.31 60.77
N ASP A 408 -19.09 3.02 62.06
CA ASP A 408 -17.92 2.44 62.74
C ASP A 408 -17.75 0.94 62.39
N ASP A 409 -18.85 0.23 62.09
CA ASP A 409 -18.87 -1.11 61.48
C ASP A 409 -19.41 -1.05 60.04
N PRO A 410 -18.55 -0.91 59.02
CA PRO A 410 -18.97 -0.84 57.61
C PRO A 410 -19.41 -2.20 57.05
N ALA A 411 -18.94 -3.31 57.61
CA ALA A 411 -19.23 -4.66 57.09
C ALA A 411 -20.68 -5.08 57.37
N SER A 412 -21.32 -4.52 58.40
CA SER A 412 -22.72 -4.76 58.77
C SER A 412 -23.66 -3.60 58.47
N ALA A 413 -23.16 -2.50 57.90
CA ALA A 413 -23.96 -1.29 57.66
C ALA A 413 -24.82 -1.38 56.39
N ASN A 414 -25.97 -0.68 56.40
CA ASN A 414 -26.81 -0.56 55.22
C ASN A 414 -26.11 0.23 54.10
N ALA A 415 -26.02 -0.38 52.93
CA ALA A 415 -25.43 0.24 51.75
C ALA A 415 -26.34 1.32 51.18
N THR A 416 -25.84 2.55 51.13
CA THR A 416 -26.58 3.68 50.55
C THR A 416 -25.62 4.72 50.00
N LEU A 417 -25.91 5.20 48.78
CA LEU A 417 -25.20 6.33 48.18
C LEU A 417 -25.83 7.69 48.56
N ARG A 418 -26.92 7.66 49.33
CA ARG A 418 -27.67 8.85 49.73
C ARG A 418 -27.04 9.53 50.96
N THR A 419 -27.49 10.75 51.23
CA THR A 419 -27.20 11.43 52.50
C THR A 419 -28.05 10.85 53.63
N LYS A 420 -27.60 10.99 54.88
CA LYS A 420 -28.29 10.46 56.08
C LYS A 420 -29.78 10.83 56.12
N ASN A 421 -30.11 12.09 55.81
CA ASN A 421 -31.49 12.59 55.84
C ASN A 421 -32.35 11.99 54.71
N ALA A 422 -31.78 11.76 53.54
CA ALA A 422 -32.49 11.18 52.40
C ALA A 422 -32.70 9.67 52.59
N ASP A 423 -31.80 9.00 53.29
CA ASP A 423 -31.94 7.57 53.60
C ASP A 423 -32.98 7.33 54.72
N ALA A 424 -32.95 8.16 55.78
CA ALA A 424 -33.90 8.09 56.88
C ALA A 424 -35.37 8.27 56.43
N ARG A 425 -35.63 9.20 55.49
CA ARG A 425 -36.99 9.46 54.95
C ARG A 425 -37.59 8.33 54.11
N ARG A 426 -36.77 7.37 53.68
CA ARG A 426 -37.21 6.22 52.86
C ARG A 426 -37.51 5.00 53.71
N ASN A 427 -36.83 4.88 54.86
CA ASN A 427 -36.99 3.77 55.79
C ASN A 427 -38.07 4.04 56.84
N SER A 428 -38.58 5.28 56.92
CA SER A 428 -39.83 5.66 57.58
C SER A 428 -41.01 5.50 56.61
#